data_AF-A0A3Q2D6I7-F1
#
_entry.id   AF-A0A3Q2D6I7-F1
#
_cell.length_a   1.000
_cell.length_b   1.000
_cell.length_c   1.000
_cell.angle_alpha   90.00
_cell.angle_beta   90.00
_cell.angle_gamma   90.00
#
_symmetry.space_group_name_H-M   'P 1'
#
loop_
_entity.id
_entity.type
_entity.pdbx_description
1 polymer ?
#
loop_
_entity_poly.entity_id
_entity_poly.type
_entity_poly.pdbx_seq_one_letter_code
_entity_poly.pdbx_strand_id
1 'polypeptide(L)'
;MAESKEEVDVLVQRVVKDISSAFKRHPNIDEIGLIQCPEARYNRSPIVLVENKLGVESWCVKFLLPYVHNKLLLYRQRKHWLDREALVDITCTLLLLNPDFTTAWNVRKELLQCGALNPERDLYLSKLALTKFPKSPETWIHRWAFSGTGRLIHQEMKVCSDAACRYPSNYNAWSHRIWVLQHMAKGDIKVGLLDEAAAVKLPRSFLIEGFIGQAFRVILDVNFAFIFLLIFFLFRPGFYASLSPRRHVFYLYHHLEDSRVDRRRHVGVPMEVDGVSFPDHDSKRLRRGGLLPSLQNEHTFINSTLNSSCNPEQKNFALVYRKWLDTVVSAHQ
;
A
#
# COMPACT_ATOMS: atom_id res chain seq x y z
N MET A 1 39.21 14.64 -0.19
CA MET A 1 38.43 14.50 1.07
C MET A 1 38.43 15.88 1.70
N ALA A 2 37.29 16.36 2.21
CA ALA A 2 37.25 17.70 2.82
C ALA A 2 38.13 17.72 4.08
N GLU A 3 39.07 18.66 4.15
CA GLU A 3 40.07 18.79 5.22
C GLU A 3 39.59 19.70 6.36
N SER A 4 38.48 20.44 6.16
CA SER A 4 37.87 21.29 7.19
C SER A 4 36.33 21.18 7.23
N LYS A 5 35.72 21.60 8.35
CA LYS A 5 34.26 21.67 8.52
C LYS A 5 33.59 22.58 7.49
N GLU A 6 34.25 23.68 7.13
CA GLU A 6 33.76 24.63 6.13
C GLU A 6 33.71 24.02 4.73
N GLU A 7 34.71 23.21 4.37
CA GLU A 7 34.71 22.49 3.10
C GLU A 7 33.57 21.48 3.00
N VAL A 8 33.27 20.78 4.10
CA VAL A 8 32.10 19.88 4.17
C VAL A 8 30.80 20.66 4.00
N ASP A 9 30.66 21.82 4.64
CA ASP A 9 29.46 22.65 4.52
C ASP A 9 29.25 23.16 3.09
N VAL A 10 30.33 23.62 2.42
CA VAL A 10 30.27 24.05 1.01
C VAL A 10 29.91 22.88 0.10
N LEU A 11 30.52 21.71 0.31
CA LEU A 11 30.22 20.50 -0.44
C LEU A 11 28.74 20.12 -0.29
N VAL A 12 28.23 20.05 0.93
CA VAL A 12 26.84 19.64 1.17
C VAL A 12 25.86 20.65 0.56
N GLN A 13 26.13 21.95 0.68
CA GLN A 13 25.30 22.97 0.03
C GLN A 13 25.25 22.79 -1.49
N ARG A 14 26.38 22.45 -2.12
CA ARG A 14 26.43 22.12 -3.55
C ARG A 14 25.57 20.89 -3.86
N VAL A 15 25.66 19.83 -3.06
CA VAL A 15 24.87 18.61 -3.28
C VAL A 15 23.35 18.87 -3.15
N VAL A 16 22.92 19.67 -2.18
CA VAL A 16 21.50 20.08 -2.06
C VAL A 16 21.03 20.83 -3.32
N LYS A 17 21.85 21.75 -3.83
CA LYS A 17 21.55 22.47 -5.09
C LYS A 17 21.53 21.55 -6.30
N ASP A 18 22.42 20.56 -6.35
CA ASP A 18 22.48 19.58 -7.44
C ASP A 18 21.19 18.72 -7.48
N ILE A 19 20.68 18.30 -6.32
CA ILE A 19 19.38 17.60 -6.20
C ILE A 19 18.25 18.49 -6.72
N SER A 20 18.15 19.74 -6.23
CA SER A 20 17.09 20.67 -6.65
C SER A 20 17.17 20.96 -8.16
N SER A 21 18.39 21.08 -8.69
CA SER A 21 18.65 21.26 -10.13
C SER A 21 18.33 20.02 -10.96
N ALA A 22 18.46 18.82 -10.40
CA ALA A 22 18.06 17.59 -11.08
C ALA A 22 16.53 17.56 -11.31
N PHE A 23 15.73 17.89 -10.29
CA PHE A 23 14.27 17.97 -10.43
C PHE A 23 13.80 19.06 -11.38
N LYS A 24 14.51 20.20 -11.41
CA LYS A 24 14.18 21.29 -12.35
C LYS A 24 14.47 20.90 -13.81
N ARG A 25 15.59 20.22 -14.07
CA ARG A 25 16.01 19.80 -15.41
C ARG A 25 15.24 18.57 -15.92
N HIS A 26 14.87 17.67 -15.02
CA HIS A 26 14.25 16.39 -15.36
C HIS A 26 12.99 16.17 -14.50
N PRO A 27 11.83 16.71 -14.93
CA PRO A 27 10.59 16.62 -14.15
C PRO A 27 10.00 15.20 -14.11
N ASN A 28 10.48 14.29 -14.96
CA ASN A 28 9.95 12.93 -15.13
C ASN A 28 10.75 11.87 -14.35
N ILE A 29 11.56 12.26 -13.35
CA ILE A 29 12.23 11.29 -12.47
C ILE A 29 11.15 10.38 -11.86
N ASP A 30 11.32 9.06 -11.94
CA ASP A 30 10.30 8.11 -11.50
C ASP A 30 10.77 7.25 -10.32
N GLU A 31 12.07 7.27 -10.01
CA GLU A 31 12.67 6.47 -8.95
C GLU A 31 13.99 7.06 -8.46
N ILE A 32 14.24 6.83 -7.17
CA ILE A 32 15.48 7.23 -6.50
C ILE A 32 16.25 6.02 -5.98
N GLY A 33 17.57 6.10 -5.96
CA GLY A 33 18.43 5.01 -5.50
C GLY A 33 19.69 5.50 -4.79
N LEU A 34 20.31 4.61 -4.01
CA LEU A 34 21.67 4.81 -3.52
C LEU A 34 22.65 4.04 -4.40
N ILE A 35 23.66 4.74 -4.91
CA ILE A 35 24.75 4.13 -5.67
C ILE A 35 25.85 3.77 -4.69
N GLN A 36 26.22 2.49 -4.63
CA GLN A 36 27.31 2.01 -3.78
C GLN A 36 28.64 2.57 -4.29
N CYS A 37 29.15 3.57 -3.58
CA CYS A 37 30.38 4.28 -3.89
C CYS A 37 30.95 4.79 -2.55
N PRO A 38 31.94 4.09 -1.95
CA PRO A 38 32.43 4.40 -0.60
C PRO A 38 33.28 5.68 -0.54
N GLU A 39 33.89 6.08 -1.66
CA GLU A 39 34.81 7.21 -1.76
C GLU A 39 34.52 8.05 -3.01
N ALA A 40 34.79 9.35 -2.93
CA ALA A 40 34.69 10.26 -4.06
C ALA A 40 35.85 9.99 -5.04
N ARG A 41 35.53 9.50 -6.24
CA ARG A 41 36.54 9.09 -7.23
C ARG A 41 37.02 10.21 -8.15
N TYR A 42 36.16 11.20 -8.41
CA TYR A 42 36.40 12.29 -9.36
C TYR A 42 35.76 13.59 -8.86
N ASN A 43 36.14 14.74 -9.43
CA ASN A 43 35.47 16.02 -9.18
C ASN A 43 34.12 16.10 -9.93
N ARG A 44 33.21 15.17 -9.61
CA ARG A 44 31.85 15.07 -10.13
C ARG A 44 30.86 15.15 -8.98
N SER A 45 29.64 15.59 -9.31
CA SER A 45 28.55 15.59 -8.35
C SER A 45 28.22 14.14 -7.94
N PRO A 46 27.95 13.86 -6.65
CA PRO A 46 27.42 12.56 -6.22
C PRO A 46 25.97 12.33 -6.67
N ILE A 47 25.34 13.32 -7.31
CA ILE A 47 24.00 13.22 -7.87
C ILE A 47 24.12 12.76 -9.32
N VAL A 48 23.75 11.51 -9.56
CA VAL A 48 23.86 10.85 -10.86
C VAL A 48 22.45 10.65 -11.41
N LEU A 49 22.19 11.18 -12.59
CA LEU A 49 20.93 10.96 -13.28
C LEU A 49 21.18 10.07 -14.50
N VAL A 50 20.48 8.93 -14.55
CA VAL A 50 20.48 8.02 -15.70
C VAL A 50 19.03 7.81 -16.10
N GLU A 51 18.68 8.23 -17.32
CA GLU A 51 17.29 8.22 -17.79
C GLU A 51 16.36 8.98 -16.83
N ASN A 52 15.39 8.28 -16.21
CA ASN A 52 14.45 8.80 -15.22
C ASN A 52 14.82 8.43 -13.78
N LYS A 53 16.04 7.90 -13.54
CA LYS A 53 16.49 7.40 -12.25
C LYS A 53 17.48 8.36 -11.61
N LEU A 54 17.17 8.84 -10.41
CA LEU A 54 18.06 9.71 -9.62
C LEU A 54 18.85 8.88 -8.60
N GLY A 55 20.14 8.70 -8.84
CA GLY A 55 21.07 8.07 -7.92
C GLY A 55 21.80 9.08 -7.05
N VAL A 56 21.97 8.75 -5.77
CA VAL A 56 22.84 9.46 -4.84
C VAL A 56 23.98 8.53 -4.45
N GLU A 57 25.22 8.93 -4.72
CA GLU A 57 26.40 8.16 -4.32
C GLU A 57 26.56 8.08 -2.80
N SER A 58 26.82 6.88 -2.26
CA SER A 58 26.78 6.64 -0.82
C SER A 58 27.82 7.43 -0.01
N TRP A 59 28.97 7.78 -0.61
CA TRP A 59 30.05 8.49 0.10
C TRP A 59 29.61 9.86 0.61
N CYS A 60 28.66 10.53 -0.06
CA CYS A 60 28.22 11.86 0.35
C CYS A 60 27.16 11.82 1.46
N VAL A 61 26.46 10.70 1.63
CA VAL A 61 25.31 10.58 2.56
C VAL A 61 25.72 10.81 4.01
N LYS A 62 26.91 10.34 4.41
CA LYS A 62 27.46 10.54 5.77
C LYS A 62 27.71 11.99 6.15
N PHE A 63 27.81 12.89 5.17
CA PHE A 63 27.94 14.34 5.38
C PHE A 63 26.60 15.04 5.15
N LEU A 64 25.92 14.67 4.06
CA LEU A 64 24.66 15.27 3.62
C LEU A 64 23.56 15.12 4.66
N LEU A 65 23.31 13.90 5.15
CA LEU A 65 22.20 13.61 6.05
C LEU A 65 22.32 14.35 7.40
N PRO A 66 23.45 14.29 8.14
CA PRO A 66 23.60 15.03 9.39
C PRO A 66 23.48 16.55 9.20
N TYR A 67 24.02 17.09 8.10
CA TYR A 67 23.93 18.52 7.80
C TYR A 67 22.49 18.99 7.61
N VAL A 68 21.74 18.36 6.68
CA VAL A 68 20.35 18.78 6.40
C VAL A 68 19.42 18.52 7.59
N HIS A 69 19.67 17.45 8.34
CA HIS A 69 18.97 17.16 9.59
C HIS A 69 19.20 18.25 10.65
N ASN A 70 20.46 18.57 10.95
CA ASN A 70 20.80 19.60 11.93
C ASN A 70 20.32 20.98 11.51
N LYS A 71 20.41 21.32 10.22
CA LYS A 71 19.92 22.60 9.70
C LYS A 71 18.41 22.74 9.88
N LEU A 72 17.63 21.67 9.67
CA LEU A 72 16.19 21.69 9.92
C LEU A 72 15.86 21.79 11.42
N LEU A 73 16.62 21.10 12.27
CA LEU A 73 16.44 21.19 13.73
C LEU A 73 16.76 22.59 14.28
N LEU A 74 17.84 23.22 13.81
CA LEU A 74 18.19 24.59 14.20
C LEU A 74 17.11 25.59 13.77
N TYR A 75 16.53 25.40 12.59
CA TYR A 75 15.36 26.16 12.15
C TYR A 75 14.16 25.95 13.10
N ARG A 76 13.83 24.71 13.44
CA ARG A 76 12.73 24.40 14.38
C ARG A 76 12.96 24.96 15.78
N GLN A 77 14.22 25.00 16.23
CA GLN A 77 14.63 25.61 17.50
C GLN A 77 14.73 27.14 17.43
N ARG A 78 14.43 27.77 16.28
CA ARG A 78 14.57 29.22 16.05
C ARG A 78 16.00 29.75 16.25
N LYS A 79 17.00 28.88 16.11
CA LYS A 79 18.43 29.24 16.23
C LYS A 79 19.05 29.66 14.91
N HIS A 80 18.46 29.26 13.80
CA HIS A 80 18.93 29.62 12.46
C HIS A 80 17.74 29.87 11.54
N TRP A 81 17.70 31.04 10.91
CA TRP A 81 16.65 31.36 9.95
C TRP A 81 16.91 30.70 8.60
N LEU A 82 15.86 30.22 7.94
CA LEU A 82 15.91 29.70 6.57
C LEU A 82 14.76 30.31 5.80
N ASP A 83 15.03 30.77 4.58
CA ASP A 83 13.99 31.19 3.67
C ASP A 83 13.14 29.99 3.20
N ARG A 84 12.03 30.29 2.52
CA ARG A 84 11.06 29.28 2.08
C ARG A 84 11.65 28.32 1.04
N GLU A 85 12.49 28.80 0.13
CA GLU A 85 13.11 27.96 -0.90
C GLU A 85 14.13 27.01 -0.27
N ALA A 86 14.96 27.52 0.64
CA ALA A 86 15.91 26.73 1.42
C ALA A 86 15.20 25.67 2.26
N LEU A 87 14.05 25.98 2.87
CA LEU A 87 13.25 24.98 3.58
C LEU A 87 12.72 23.88 2.66
N VAL A 88 12.25 24.25 1.45
CA VAL A 88 11.80 23.27 0.45
C VAL A 88 12.96 22.35 0.05
N ASP A 89 14.14 22.91 -0.24
CA ASP A 89 15.32 22.15 -0.67
C ASP A 89 15.88 21.23 0.43
N ILE A 90 15.99 21.76 1.66
CA ILE A 90 16.48 20.99 2.83
C ILE A 90 15.52 19.86 3.17
N THR A 91 14.21 20.13 3.23
CA THR A 91 13.22 19.09 3.53
C THR A 91 13.11 18.07 2.40
N CYS A 92 13.19 18.49 1.14
CA CYS A 92 13.25 17.59 -0.02
C CYS A 92 14.42 16.62 0.09
N THR A 93 15.63 17.16 0.27
CA THR A 93 16.86 16.35 0.38
C THR A 93 16.79 15.38 1.57
N LEU A 94 16.32 15.86 2.72
CA LEU A 94 16.20 15.05 3.93
C LEU A 94 15.22 13.89 3.73
N LEU A 95 14.07 14.11 3.11
CA LEU A 95 13.04 13.09 2.91
C LEU A 95 13.39 12.07 1.81
N LEU A 96 14.24 12.42 0.84
CA LEU A 96 14.80 11.45 -0.11
C LEU A 96 15.79 10.47 0.56
N LEU A 97 16.39 10.87 1.67
CA LEU A 97 17.37 10.08 2.42
C LEU A 97 16.75 9.35 3.61
N ASN A 98 15.84 10.01 4.33
CA ASN A 98 15.16 9.52 5.52
C ASN A 98 13.70 10.01 5.54
N PRO A 99 12.78 9.28 4.88
CA PRO A 99 11.39 9.68 4.79
C PRO A 99 10.59 9.47 6.08
N ASP A 100 11.13 8.76 7.07
CA ASP A 100 10.49 8.56 8.38
C ASP A 100 10.76 9.72 9.35
N PHE A 101 11.27 10.85 8.85
CA PHE A 101 11.49 12.05 9.65
C PHE A 101 10.25 12.95 9.66
N THR A 102 9.34 12.70 10.60
CA THR A 102 8.06 13.41 10.78
C THR A 102 8.21 14.94 10.78
N THR A 103 9.25 15.47 11.43
CA THR A 103 9.46 16.92 11.52
C THR A 103 9.62 17.57 10.13
N ALA A 104 10.25 16.88 9.18
CA ALA A 104 10.37 17.39 7.81
C ALA A 104 9.01 17.41 7.10
N TRP A 105 8.21 16.35 7.19
CA TRP A 105 6.85 16.36 6.67
C TRP A 105 5.99 17.46 7.30
N ASN A 106 6.13 17.70 8.61
CA ASN A 106 5.44 18.80 9.30
C ASN A 106 5.84 20.18 8.77
N VAL A 107 7.13 20.43 8.51
CA VAL A 107 7.57 21.70 7.87
C VAL A 107 6.91 21.85 6.50
N ARG A 108 6.84 20.77 5.72
CA ARG A 108 6.23 20.82 4.38
C ARG A 108 4.73 21.08 4.44
N LYS A 109 4.02 20.55 5.44
CA LYS A 109 2.61 20.89 5.73
C LYS A 109 2.43 22.39 5.99
N GLU A 110 3.30 23.00 6.80
CA GLU A 110 3.28 24.46 7.04
C GLU A 110 3.57 25.26 5.77
N LEU A 111 4.51 24.79 4.93
CA LEU A 111 4.81 25.40 3.64
C LEU A 111 3.62 25.32 2.65
N LEU A 112 2.88 24.21 2.67
CA LEU A 112 1.66 24.03 1.87
C LEU A 112 0.55 24.97 2.34
N GLN A 113 0.36 25.09 3.66
CA GLN A 113 -0.65 25.97 4.26
C GLN A 113 -0.41 27.45 3.92
N CYS A 114 0.85 27.90 3.90
CA CYS A 114 1.17 29.28 3.52
C CYS A 114 1.36 29.50 2.01
N GLY A 115 1.04 28.50 1.17
CA GLY A 115 1.11 28.58 -0.29
C GLY A 115 2.53 28.63 -0.87
N ALA A 116 3.55 28.37 -0.05
CA ALA A 116 4.96 28.38 -0.47
C ALA A 116 5.37 27.09 -1.20
N LEU A 117 4.58 26.02 -1.08
CA LEU A 117 4.82 24.72 -1.71
C LEU A 117 3.58 24.27 -2.48
N ASN A 118 3.77 23.71 -3.67
CA ASN A 118 2.69 23.14 -4.47
C ASN A 118 2.36 21.71 -3.97
N PRO A 119 1.08 21.37 -3.69
CA PRO A 119 0.66 20.04 -3.28
C PRO A 119 1.04 18.90 -4.23
N GLU A 120 1.10 19.13 -5.54
CA GLU A 120 1.50 18.14 -6.55
C GLU A 120 2.98 17.81 -6.45
N ARG A 121 3.83 18.83 -6.29
CA ARG A 121 5.27 18.62 -6.06
C ARG A 121 5.52 17.84 -4.78
N ASP A 122 4.69 18.05 -3.78
CA ASP A 122 4.80 17.36 -2.50
C ASP A 122 4.36 15.89 -2.55
N LEU A 123 3.29 15.59 -3.30
CA LEU A 123 2.93 14.20 -3.61
C LEU A 123 3.96 13.50 -4.49
N TYR A 124 4.55 14.24 -5.42
CA TYR A 124 5.58 13.70 -6.28
C TYR A 124 6.81 13.30 -5.45
N LEU A 125 7.22 14.12 -4.48
CA LEU A 125 8.26 13.78 -3.52
C LEU A 125 7.90 12.53 -2.71
N SER A 126 6.67 12.43 -2.18
CA SER A 126 6.25 11.23 -1.42
C SER A 126 6.24 9.97 -2.28
N LYS A 127 5.77 10.06 -3.54
CA LYS A 127 5.86 8.97 -4.51
C LYS A 127 7.30 8.51 -4.72
N LEU A 128 8.22 9.45 -4.91
CA LEU A 128 9.64 9.13 -5.09
C LEU A 128 10.25 8.48 -3.86
N ALA A 129 9.96 9.00 -2.65
CA ALA A 129 10.42 8.39 -1.42
C ALA A 129 9.97 6.92 -1.30
N LEU A 130 8.73 6.59 -1.68
CA LEU A 130 8.18 5.23 -1.67
C LEU A 130 8.85 4.29 -2.67
N THR A 131 9.55 4.78 -3.69
CA THR A 131 10.31 3.93 -4.63
C THR A 131 11.49 3.24 -3.92
N LYS A 132 12.10 3.92 -2.95
CA LYS A 132 13.21 3.41 -2.14
C LYS A 132 12.78 2.90 -0.77
N PHE A 133 11.76 3.52 -0.18
CA PHE A 133 11.25 3.21 1.16
C PHE A 133 9.76 2.87 1.11
N PRO A 134 9.36 1.77 0.45
CA PRO A 134 7.95 1.46 0.20
C PRO A 134 7.10 1.27 1.47
N LYS A 135 7.73 0.98 2.61
CA LYS A 135 7.05 0.80 3.90
C LYS A 135 6.99 2.04 4.79
N SER A 136 7.62 3.15 4.42
CA SER A 136 7.74 4.33 5.29
C SER A 136 6.38 4.77 5.85
N PRO A 137 6.10 4.57 7.15
CA PRO A 137 4.79 4.89 7.73
C PRO A 137 4.50 6.39 7.63
N GLU A 138 5.50 7.22 7.92
CA GLU A 138 5.36 8.68 7.89
C GLU A 138 5.03 9.20 6.50
N THR A 139 5.59 8.58 5.44
CA THR A 139 5.26 8.95 4.07
C THR A 139 3.79 8.67 3.76
N TRP A 140 3.27 7.51 4.18
CA TRP A 140 1.85 7.17 4.00
C TRP A 140 0.93 8.05 4.83
N ILE A 141 1.29 8.34 6.09
CA ILE A 141 0.53 9.26 6.97
C ILE A 141 0.48 10.66 6.37
N HIS A 142 1.60 11.16 5.86
CA HIS A 142 1.66 12.46 5.20
C HIS A 142 0.80 12.47 3.93
N ARG A 143 0.90 11.43 3.11
CA ARG A 143 0.13 11.28 1.86
C ARG A 143 -1.37 11.24 2.13
N TRP A 144 -1.78 10.54 3.19
CA TRP A 144 -3.17 10.48 3.67
C TRP A 144 -3.76 11.88 3.84
N ALA A 145 -3.06 12.78 4.54
CA ALA A 145 -3.54 14.14 4.81
C ALA A 145 -3.86 14.97 3.55
N PHE A 146 -3.23 14.68 2.41
CA PHE A 146 -3.41 15.42 1.16
C PHE A 146 -4.19 14.67 0.09
N SER A 147 -4.59 13.44 0.36
CA SER A 147 -5.20 12.58 -0.65
C SER A 147 -6.70 12.93 -0.85
N GLY A 148 -7.38 13.53 0.13
CA GLY A 148 -8.79 13.96 0.04
C GLY A 148 -9.12 15.18 -0.86
N THR A 149 -8.17 15.70 -1.63
CA THR A 149 -8.32 16.95 -2.42
C THR A 149 -8.87 16.75 -3.85
N GLY A 150 -9.68 15.72 -4.09
CA GLY A 150 -10.26 15.46 -5.43
C GLY A 150 -9.26 14.91 -6.46
N ARG A 151 -8.19 14.27 -5.98
CA ARG A 151 -7.15 13.69 -6.82
C ARG A 151 -7.64 12.42 -7.52
N LEU A 152 -7.09 12.16 -8.71
CA LEU A 152 -7.44 10.98 -9.49
C LEU A 152 -7.10 9.73 -8.69
N ILE A 153 -8.13 9.01 -8.24
CA ILE A 153 -8.05 7.73 -7.53
C ILE A 153 -7.05 6.79 -8.22
N HIS A 154 -7.01 6.81 -9.55
CA HIS A 154 -6.05 6.05 -10.37
C HIS A 154 -4.57 6.30 -10.01
N GLN A 155 -4.16 7.54 -9.72
CA GLN A 155 -2.79 7.83 -9.34
C GLN A 155 -2.45 7.23 -7.98
N GLU A 156 -3.37 7.32 -7.01
CA GLU A 156 -3.20 6.70 -5.70
C GLU A 156 -3.14 5.17 -5.79
N MET A 157 -4.03 4.55 -6.59
CA MET A 157 -4.00 3.10 -6.83
C MET A 157 -2.66 2.64 -7.40
N LYS A 158 -2.13 3.39 -8.38
CA LYS A 158 -0.82 3.09 -8.98
C LYS A 158 0.29 3.13 -7.94
N VAL A 159 0.36 4.17 -7.10
CA VAL A 159 1.41 4.27 -6.07
C VAL A 159 1.31 3.15 -5.03
N CYS A 160 0.10 2.80 -4.59
CA CYS A 160 -0.10 1.65 -3.70
C CYS A 160 0.36 0.35 -4.35
N SER A 161 0.03 0.14 -5.63
CA SER A 161 0.45 -1.04 -6.38
C SER A 161 1.97 -1.10 -6.50
N ASP A 162 2.61 -0.02 -6.96
CA ASP A 162 4.07 0.05 -7.13
C ASP A 162 4.80 -0.22 -5.80
N ALA A 163 4.32 0.34 -4.68
CA ALA A 163 4.91 0.11 -3.36
C ALA A 163 4.67 -1.32 -2.82
N ALA A 164 3.53 -1.93 -3.13
CA ALA A 164 3.24 -3.32 -2.78
C ALA A 164 4.06 -4.31 -3.63
N CYS A 165 4.34 -3.99 -4.90
CA CYS A 165 5.24 -4.78 -5.75
C CYS A 165 6.68 -4.76 -5.23
N ARG A 166 7.13 -3.64 -4.67
CA ARG A 166 8.50 -3.45 -4.16
C ARG A 166 8.75 -4.11 -2.81
N TYR A 167 7.72 -4.38 -2.01
CA TYR A 167 7.86 -5.03 -0.71
C TYR A 167 6.75 -6.05 -0.43
N PRO A 168 7.08 -7.36 -0.26
CA PRO A 168 6.09 -8.38 0.08
C PRO A 168 5.27 -8.00 1.32
N SER A 169 3.95 -8.17 1.26
CA SER A 169 3.05 -7.91 2.40
C SER A 169 3.18 -6.49 2.98
N ASN A 170 3.24 -5.48 2.11
CA ASN A 170 3.29 -4.07 2.49
C ASN A 170 1.96 -3.58 3.09
N TYR A 171 1.80 -3.75 4.40
CA TYR A 171 0.62 -3.32 5.18
C TYR A 171 0.24 -1.86 4.94
N ASN A 172 1.23 -0.95 4.92
CA ASN A 172 0.96 0.49 4.83
C ASN A 172 0.40 0.87 3.46
N ALA A 173 0.96 0.30 2.38
CA ALA A 173 0.45 0.52 1.02
C ALA A 173 -0.98 0.00 0.86
N TRP A 174 -1.27 -1.22 1.36
CA TRP A 174 -2.61 -1.79 1.29
C TRP A 174 -3.63 -1.04 2.16
N SER A 175 -3.22 -0.64 3.36
CA SER A 175 -4.07 0.15 4.27
C SER A 175 -4.39 1.53 3.70
N HIS A 176 -3.42 2.20 3.07
CA HIS A 176 -3.66 3.46 2.36
C HIS A 176 -4.60 3.26 1.17
N ARG A 177 -4.41 2.20 0.37
CA ARG A 177 -5.28 1.86 -0.76
C ARG A 177 -6.74 1.69 -0.32
N ILE A 178 -6.95 0.94 0.75
CA ILE A 178 -8.23 0.75 1.43
C ILE A 178 -8.84 2.09 1.81
N TRP A 179 -8.07 2.94 2.47
CA TRP A 179 -8.54 4.24 2.93
C TRP A 179 -8.98 5.13 1.76
N VAL A 180 -8.19 5.18 0.69
CA VAL A 180 -8.50 5.95 -0.53
C VAL A 180 -9.83 5.50 -1.13
N LEU A 181 -10.07 4.19 -1.24
CA LEU A 181 -11.32 3.65 -1.78
C LEU A 181 -12.51 4.02 -0.90
N GLN A 182 -12.38 3.90 0.43
CA GLN A 182 -13.47 4.24 1.36
C GLN A 182 -13.84 5.73 1.33
N HIS A 183 -12.85 6.62 1.20
CA HIS A 183 -13.08 8.05 1.40
C HIS A 183 -13.25 8.83 0.10
N MET A 184 -12.69 8.34 -1.02
CA MET A 184 -12.74 9.04 -2.30
C MET A 184 -13.63 8.37 -3.34
N ALA A 185 -13.76 7.05 -3.33
CA ALA A 185 -14.47 6.32 -4.40
C ALA A 185 -15.97 6.16 -4.11
N LYS A 186 -16.61 7.13 -3.40
CA LYS A 186 -18.01 7.13 -2.92
C LYS A 186 -19.02 6.51 -3.91
N GLY A 187 -19.15 5.17 -3.93
CA GLY A 187 -20.09 4.41 -4.78
C GLY A 187 -19.51 3.74 -6.04
N ASP A 188 -18.40 4.21 -6.62
CA ASP A 188 -17.80 3.68 -7.87
C ASP A 188 -16.74 2.58 -7.64
N ILE A 189 -16.75 1.98 -6.45
CA ILE A 189 -15.80 0.94 -6.04
C ILE A 189 -15.89 -0.32 -6.94
N LYS A 190 -17.01 -0.49 -7.67
CA LYS A 190 -17.29 -1.68 -8.48
C LYS A 190 -16.35 -1.88 -9.67
N VAL A 191 -15.89 -0.80 -10.32
CA VAL A 191 -15.19 -0.88 -11.61
C VAL A 191 -13.67 -0.97 -11.43
N GLY A 192 -13.10 -0.21 -10.48
CA GLY A 192 -11.63 -0.14 -10.32
C GLY A 192 -10.96 -1.43 -9.79
N LEU A 193 -11.63 -2.17 -8.91
CA LEU A 193 -11.06 -3.38 -8.28
C LEU A 193 -11.05 -4.61 -9.20
N LEU A 194 -12.01 -4.71 -10.13
CA LEU A 194 -12.14 -5.85 -11.05
C LEU A 194 -11.16 -5.73 -12.22
N ASP A 195 -10.97 -4.53 -12.76
CA ASP A 195 -10.03 -4.29 -13.86
C ASP A 195 -8.57 -4.48 -13.43
N GLU A 196 -8.21 -4.09 -12.20
CA GLU A 196 -6.83 -4.29 -11.69
C GLU A 196 -6.53 -5.74 -11.31
N ALA A 197 -7.48 -6.49 -10.73
CA ALA A 197 -7.27 -7.91 -10.45
C ALA A 197 -7.01 -8.73 -11.74
N ALA A 198 -7.56 -8.29 -12.88
CA ALA A 198 -7.27 -8.85 -14.19
C ALA A 198 -5.95 -8.33 -14.81
N ALA A 199 -5.55 -7.09 -14.51
CA ALA A 199 -4.39 -6.44 -15.12
C ALA A 199 -3.05 -6.67 -14.38
N VAL A 200 -3.09 -6.98 -13.08
CA VAL A 200 -1.90 -7.08 -12.25
C VAL A 200 -1.21 -8.45 -12.43
N LYS A 201 -0.14 -8.46 -13.23
CA LYS A 201 0.83 -9.57 -13.34
C LYS A 201 1.71 -9.72 -12.08
N LEU A 202 1.16 -9.59 -10.87
CA LEU A 202 1.89 -9.92 -9.66
C LEU A 202 2.00 -11.44 -9.51
N PRO A 203 3.10 -11.97 -8.94
CA PRO A 203 3.17 -13.38 -8.55
C PRO A 203 1.98 -13.69 -7.62
N ARG A 204 1.21 -14.73 -7.97
CA ARG A 204 -0.08 -15.07 -7.32
C ARG A 204 0.01 -15.27 -5.80
N SER A 205 1.18 -15.55 -5.24
CA SER A 205 1.42 -15.65 -3.80
C SER A 205 1.39 -14.29 -3.08
N PHE A 206 1.82 -13.20 -3.73
CA PHE A 206 1.91 -11.87 -3.13
C PHE A 206 0.55 -11.19 -2.94
N LEU A 207 -0.39 -11.45 -3.85
CA LEU A 207 -1.76 -10.98 -3.75
C LEU A 207 -2.49 -11.61 -2.56
N ILE A 208 -2.16 -12.84 -2.19
CA ILE A 208 -2.99 -13.64 -1.28
C ILE A 208 -2.70 -13.34 0.20
N GLU A 209 -1.45 -13.04 0.56
CA GLU A 209 -1.13 -12.74 1.97
C GLU A 209 -1.35 -11.27 2.33
N GLY A 210 -0.98 -10.34 1.45
CA GLY A 210 -1.09 -8.91 1.72
C GLY A 210 -2.48 -8.33 1.45
N PHE A 211 -3.14 -8.74 0.37
CA PHE A 211 -4.45 -8.18 0.01
C PHE A 211 -5.55 -8.78 0.87
N ILE A 212 -5.57 -10.10 1.02
CA ILE A 212 -6.73 -10.77 1.60
C ILE A 212 -6.78 -10.52 3.11
N GLY A 213 -5.66 -10.67 3.84
CA GLY A 213 -5.59 -10.38 5.27
C GLY A 213 -6.00 -8.94 5.66
N GLN A 214 -5.78 -7.98 4.78
CA GLN A 214 -6.01 -6.55 5.02
C GLN A 214 -7.38 -6.06 4.50
N ALA A 215 -7.82 -6.60 3.35
CA ALA A 215 -9.10 -6.25 2.74
C ALA A 215 -10.30 -6.68 3.59
N PHE A 216 -10.13 -7.53 4.60
CA PHE A 216 -11.20 -7.98 5.48
C PHE A 216 -11.94 -6.86 6.24
N ARG A 217 -11.33 -5.69 6.46
CA ARG A 217 -12.04 -4.53 7.04
C ARG A 217 -12.86 -3.72 6.03
N VAL A 218 -12.59 -3.85 4.73
CA VAL A 218 -13.28 -3.10 3.65
C VAL A 218 -14.27 -3.96 2.88
N ILE A 219 -14.03 -5.27 2.80
CA ILE A 219 -14.91 -6.24 2.13
C ILE A 219 -16.32 -6.27 2.76
N LEU A 220 -16.47 -5.81 4.00
CA LEU A 220 -17.79 -5.66 4.62
C LEU A 220 -18.70 -4.64 3.90
N ASP A 221 -18.13 -3.64 3.22
CA ASP A 221 -18.90 -2.62 2.48
C ASP A 221 -18.84 -2.75 0.96
N VAL A 222 -17.96 -3.61 0.41
CA VAL A 222 -17.65 -3.64 -1.02
C VAL A 222 -17.92 -5.01 -1.63
N ASN A 223 -19.16 -5.19 -2.08
CA ASN A 223 -19.60 -6.09 -3.15
C ASN A 223 -19.44 -7.61 -2.97
N PHE A 224 -20.59 -8.29 -2.98
CA PHE A 224 -20.74 -9.75 -3.07
C PHE A 224 -19.95 -10.40 -4.24
N ALA A 225 -19.77 -9.69 -5.36
CA ALA A 225 -19.03 -10.19 -6.54
C ALA A 225 -17.54 -10.45 -6.26
N PHE A 226 -16.93 -9.71 -5.33
CA PHE A 226 -15.51 -9.85 -5.00
C PHE A 226 -15.27 -11.07 -4.10
N ILE A 227 -16.20 -11.33 -3.18
CA ILE A 227 -16.25 -12.58 -2.39
C ILE A 227 -16.34 -13.79 -3.32
N PHE A 228 -17.17 -13.72 -4.37
CA PHE A 228 -17.28 -14.82 -5.35
C PHE A 228 -16.01 -15.06 -6.18
N LEU A 229 -15.27 -14.03 -6.56
CA LEU A 229 -13.96 -14.18 -7.21
C LEU A 229 -12.94 -14.78 -6.25
N LEU A 230 -12.87 -14.31 -5.00
CA LEU A 230 -12.02 -14.89 -3.95
C LEU A 230 -12.37 -16.36 -3.68
N ILE A 231 -13.66 -16.73 -3.68
CA ILE A 231 -14.10 -18.12 -3.59
C ILE A 231 -13.60 -18.93 -4.79
N PHE A 232 -13.80 -18.43 -6.01
CA PHE A 232 -13.34 -19.10 -7.22
C PHE A 232 -11.82 -19.31 -7.25
N PHE A 233 -11.05 -18.36 -6.70
CA PHE A 233 -9.59 -18.43 -6.66
C PHE A 233 -9.05 -19.28 -5.49
N LEU A 234 -9.59 -19.14 -4.28
CA LEU A 234 -9.08 -19.82 -3.07
C LEU A 234 -9.56 -21.28 -2.93
N PHE A 235 -10.67 -21.65 -3.59
CA PHE A 235 -11.29 -22.98 -3.47
C PHE A 235 -11.05 -23.86 -4.70
N ARG A 236 -10.16 -23.43 -5.62
CA ARG A 236 -9.78 -24.24 -6.78
C ARG A 236 -8.92 -25.43 -6.33
N PRO A 237 -9.20 -26.67 -6.80
CA PRO A 237 -8.41 -27.84 -6.42
C PRO A 237 -6.93 -27.69 -6.81
N GLY A 238 -6.02 -28.05 -5.90
CA GLY A 238 -4.56 -27.97 -6.09
C GLY A 238 -3.90 -26.65 -5.68
N PHE A 239 -4.67 -25.65 -5.23
CA PHE A 239 -4.14 -24.38 -4.76
C PHE A 239 -4.05 -24.35 -3.23
N TYR A 240 -2.86 -24.68 -2.69
CA TYR A 240 -2.62 -24.78 -1.24
C TYR A 240 -2.14 -23.47 -0.60
N ALA A 241 -2.06 -22.37 -1.36
CA ALA A 241 -1.52 -21.11 -0.84
C ALA A 241 -2.56 -20.38 0.01
N SER A 242 -2.24 -20.31 1.31
CA SER A 242 -2.83 -19.50 2.38
C SER A 242 -4.24 -19.92 2.85
N LEU A 243 -4.26 -20.83 3.83
CA LEU A 243 -5.45 -21.23 4.59
C LEU A 243 -6.09 -20.08 5.39
N SER A 244 -5.32 -19.04 5.72
CA SER A 244 -5.81 -17.87 6.46
C SER A 244 -6.82 -17.02 5.65
N PRO A 245 -6.53 -16.62 4.41
CA PRO A 245 -7.50 -16.10 3.44
C PRO A 245 -8.74 -16.98 3.24
N ARG A 246 -8.55 -18.29 3.06
CA ARG A 246 -9.65 -19.25 2.84
C ARG A 246 -10.63 -19.27 4.02
N ARG A 247 -10.11 -19.19 5.26
CA ARG A 247 -10.86 -19.19 6.52
C ARG A 247 -11.86 -18.03 6.58
N HIS A 248 -11.36 -16.82 6.36
CA HIS A 248 -12.19 -15.63 6.48
C HIS A 248 -13.22 -15.52 5.34
N VAL A 249 -12.86 -15.93 4.12
CA VAL A 249 -13.80 -15.97 2.99
C VAL A 249 -14.92 -16.99 3.24
N PHE A 250 -14.58 -18.16 3.78
CA PHE A 250 -15.56 -19.17 4.19
C PHE A 250 -16.52 -18.65 5.27
N TYR A 251 -16.00 -18.01 6.32
CA TYR A 251 -16.80 -17.43 7.39
C TYR A 251 -17.77 -16.35 6.89
N LEU A 252 -17.28 -15.41 6.07
CA LEU A 252 -18.10 -14.34 5.50
C LEU A 252 -19.18 -14.87 4.57
N TYR A 253 -18.86 -15.88 3.74
CA TYR A 253 -19.82 -16.50 2.84
C TYR A 253 -21.03 -17.06 3.61
N HIS A 254 -20.77 -17.85 4.67
CA HIS A 254 -21.82 -18.44 5.48
C HIS A 254 -22.60 -17.40 6.30
N HIS A 255 -21.92 -16.43 6.91
CA HIS A 255 -22.60 -15.38 7.68
C HIS A 255 -23.50 -14.48 6.82
N LEU A 256 -23.09 -14.18 5.59
CA LEU A 256 -23.89 -13.40 4.63
C LEU A 256 -25.04 -14.23 4.03
N GLU A 257 -24.87 -15.54 3.84
CA GLU A 257 -25.98 -16.43 3.48
C GLU A 257 -27.04 -16.50 4.59
N ASP A 258 -26.63 -16.67 5.85
CA ASP A 258 -27.54 -16.70 6.99
C ASP A 258 -28.32 -15.39 7.11
N SER A 259 -27.65 -14.25 6.98
CA SER A 259 -28.28 -12.93 6.95
C SER A 259 -29.30 -12.75 5.81
N ARG A 260 -29.09 -13.41 4.66
CA ARG A 260 -30.05 -13.43 3.53
C ARG A 260 -31.25 -14.34 3.80
N VAL A 261 -31.01 -15.49 4.44
CA VAL A 261 -32.07 -16.41 4.87
C VAL A 261 -32.98 -15.70 5.88
N ASP A 262 -32.40 -14.97 6.83
CA ASP A 262 -33.17 -14.23 7.84
C ASP A 262 -33.96 -13.06 7.25
N ARG A 263 -33.37 -12.28 6.31
CA ARG A 263 -34.13 -11.29 5.55
C ARG A 263 -35.28 -11.91 4.76
N ARG A 264 -35.13 -13.11 4.20
CA ARG A 264 -36.22 -13.81 3.50
C ARG A 264 -37.29 -14.34 4.47
N ARG A 265 -36.94 -14.68 5.71
CA ARG A 265 -37.90 -15.06 6.76
C ARG A 265 -38.72 -13.86 7.26
N HIS A 266 -38.13 -12.66 7.31
CA HIS A 266 -38.82 -11.44 7.72
C HIS A 266 -39.68 -10.75 6.64
N VAL A 267 -39.63 -11.20 5.37
CA VAL A 267 -40.49 -10.69 4.28
C VAL A 267 -41.92 -11.29 4.34
N GLY A 268 -42.24 -12.08 5.36
CA GLY A 268 -43.59 -12.62 5.59
C GLY A 268 -44.64 -11.64 6.12
N VAL A 269 -44.30 -10.36 6.34
CA VAL A 269 -45.27 -9.33 6.76
C VAL A 269 -45.26 -8.20 5.73
N PRO A 270 -46.39 -7.95 5.02
CA PRO A 270 -46.45 -6.91 4.02
C PRO A 270 -46.57 -5.54 4.70
N MET A 271 -45.48 -4.78 4.70
CA MET A 271 -45.57 -3.32 4.63
C MET A 271 -44.57 -2.83 3.59
N GLU A 272 -45.12 -2.23 2.54
CA GLU A 272 -44.39 -1.58 1.47
C GLU A 272 -43.55 -0.43 2.01
N VAL A 273 -42.24 -0.49 1.79
CA VAL A 273 -41.38 0.69 1.67
C VAL A 273 -40.45 0.42 0.51
N ASP A 274 -40.47 1.31 -0.49
CA ASP A 274 -39.68 1.25 -1.72
C ASP A 274 -38.17 1.10 -1.44
N GLY A 275 -37.74 -0.16 -1.35
CA GLY A 275 -36.34 -0.56 -1.29
C GLY A 275 -35.87 -0.90 -2.69
N VAL A 276 -34.85 -0.16 -3.16
CA VAL A 276 -34.14 -0.40 -4.42
C VAL A 276 -33.89 -1.90 -4.63
N SER A 277 -34.56 -2.48 -5.61
CA SER A 277 -34.43 -3.88 -5.99
C SER A 277 -33.13 -4.09 -6.76
N PHE A 278 -32.22 -4.92 -6.23
CA PHE A 278 -31.01 -5.35 -6.94
C PHE A 278 -31.33 -6.50 -7.92
N PRO A 279 -30.75 -6.56 -9.14
CA PRO A 279 -31.09 -7.59 -10.11
C PRO A 279 -30.59 -8.99 -9.69
N ASP A 280 -31.51 -9.94 -9.53
CA ASP A 280 -31.29 -11.36 -9.18
C ASP A 280 -30.63 -12.21 -10.29
N HIS A 281 -30.28 -11.61 -11.43
CA HIS A 281 -29.94 -12.35 -12.65
C HIS A 281 -28.52 -12.97 -12.65
N ASP A 282 -27.52 -12.34 -12.02
CA ASP A 282 -26.14 -12.88 -12.02
C ASP A 282 -25.95 -14.07 -11.06
N SER A 283 -26.82 -14.17 -10.05
CA SER A 283 -26.78 -15.23 -9.03
C SER A 283 -27.17 -16.61 -9.58
N LYS A 284 -27.89 -16.67 -10.71
CA LYS A 284 -28.38 -17.93 -11.30
C LYS A 284 -27.42 -18.54 -12.32
N ARG A 285 -26.61 -17.71 -13.01
CA ARG A 285 -25.62 -18.19 -13.98
C ARG A 285 -24.40 -18.86 -13.33
N LEU A 286 -23.99 -18.42 -12.14
CA LEU A 286 -22.81 -18.97 -11.44
C LEU A 286 -23.09 -20.23 -10.59
N ARG A 287 -24.33 -20.51 -10.18
CA ARG A 287 -24.69 -21.74 -9.43
C ARG A 287 -24.50 -23.03 -10.22
N ARG A 288 -24.42 -22.97 -11.55
CA ARG A 288 -24.22 -24.15 -12.41
C ARG A 288 -22.79 -24.72 -12.38
N GLY A 289 -21.85 -24.08 -11.69
CA GLY A 289 -20.43 -24.46 -11.68
C GLY A 289 -19.92 -25.29 -10.48
N GLY A 290 -20.75 -25.70 -9.53
CA GLY A 290 -20.37 -26.65 -8.45
C GLY A 290 -19.28 -26.20 -7.45
N LEU A 291 -18.79 -24.96 -7.52
CA LEU A 291 -17.64 -24.43 -6.74
C LEU A 291 -18.05 -23.69 -5.44
N LEU A 292 -19.20 -24.02 -4.87
CA LEU A 292 -19.68 -23.36 -3.65
C LEU A 292 -18.99 -23.96 -2.40
N PRO A 293 -18.49 -23.12 -1.47
CA PRO A 293 -17.91 -23.60 -0.23
C PRO A 293 -19.00 -24.26 0.62
N SER A 294 -18.89 -25.56 0.85
CA SER A 294 -19.70 -26.26 1.84
C SER A 294 -18.78 -26.80 2.94
N LEU A 295 -19.28 -26.91 4.15
CA LEU A 295 -18.52 -27.47 5.27
C LEU A 295 -17.96 -28.86 4.92
N GLN A 296 -18.77 -29.70 4.28
CA GLN A 296 -18.37 -31.03 3.82
C GLN A 296 -17.23 -31.00 2.77
N ASN A 297 -17.31 -30.08 1.81
CA ASN A 297 -16.28 -29.91 0.78
C ASN A 297 -14.97 -29.40 1.41
N GLU A 298 -15.06 -28.51 2.41
CA GLU A 298 -13.89 -28.00 3.14
C GLU A 298 -13.20 -29.07 3.98
N HIS A 299 -13.95 -29.91 4.70
CA HIS A 299 -13.36 -31.06 5.42
C HIS A 299 -12.66 -32.02 4.46
N THR A 300 -13.25 -32.27 3.29
CA THR A 300 -12.66 -33.13 2.26
C THR A 300 -11.35 -32.54 1.73
N PHE A 301 -11.33 -31.23 1.45
CA PHE A 301 -10.13 -30.52 1.00
C PHE A 301 -9.00 -30.56 2.04
N ILE A 302 -9.29 -30.31 3.31
CA ILE A 302 -8.29 -30.28 4.37
C ILE A 302 -7.76 -31.67 4.69
N ASN A 303 -8.61 -32.69 4.69
CA ASN A 303 -8.17 -34.07 4.86
C ASN A 303 -7.27 -34.52 3.70
N SER A 304 -7.62 -34.16 2.46
CA SER A 304 -6.73 -34.38 1.30
C SER A 304 -5.38 -33.67 1.46
N THR A 305 -5.39 -32.41 1.92
CA THR A 305 -4.17 -31.62 2.16
C THR A 305 -3.27 -32.23 3.24
N LEU A 306 -3.86 -32.68 4.36
CA LEU A 306 -3.12 -33.34 5.46
C LEU A 306 -2.49 -34.66 5.03
N ASN A 307 -3.16 -35.39 4.12
CA ASN A 307 -2.70 -36.66 3.58
C ASN A 307 -1.60 -36.47 2.53
N SER A 308 -1.62 -35.36 1.77
CA SER A 308 -0.64 -35.08 0.71
C SER A 308 0.54 -34.19 1.15
N SER A 309 0.47 -33.51 2.31
CA SER A 309 1.50 -32.55 2.72
C SER A 309 2.75 -33.23 3.29
N CYS A 310 3.90 -33.03 2.64
CA CYS A 310 5.23 -33.39 3.17
C CYS A 310 5.88 -32.28 4.01
N ASN A 311 5.37 -31.04 3.95
CA ASN A 311 5.89 -29.90 4.69
C ASN A 311 5.27 -29.80 6.11
N PRO A 312 6.08 -29.81 7.20
CA PRO A 312 5.60 -29.68 8.58
C PRO A 312 4.79 -28.40 8.86
N GLU A 313 5.19 -27.26 8.30
CA GLU A 313 4.51 -25.98 8.51
C GLU A 313 3.11 -25.98 7.89
N GLN A 314 3.01 -26.47 6.65
CA GLN A 314 1.73 -26.60 5.94
C GLN A 314 0.77 -27.53 6.69
N LYS A 315 1.31 -28.62 7.26
CA LYS A 315 0.54 -29.57 8.07
C LYS A 315 0.03 -28.93 9.36
N ASN A 316 0.84 -28.11 10.02
CA ASN A 316 0.43 -27.36 11.21
C ASN A 316 -0.70 -26.36 10.89
N PHE A 317 -0.57 -25.59 9.79
CA PHE A 317 -1.63 -24.68 9.37
C PHE A 317 -2.94 -25.41 9.02
N ALA A 318 -2.86 -26.56 8.35
CA ALA A 318 -4.03 -27.37 8.02
C ALA A 318 -4.73 -27.92 9.28
N LEU A 319 -3.98 -28.32 10.30
CA LEU A 319 -4.53 -28.74 11.60
C LEU A 319 -5.24 -27.59 12.33
N VAL A 320 -4.63 -26.41 12.36
CA VAL A 320 -5.24 -25.20 12.96
C VAL A 320 -6.52 -24.82 12.21
N TYR A 321 -6.52 -24.91 10.88
CA TYR A 321 -7.70 -24.63 10.06
C TYR A 321 -8.82 -25.65 10.30
N ARG A 322 -8.50 -26.95 10.37
CA ARG A 322 -9.48 -28.00 10.71
C ARG A 322 -10.12 -27.74 12.07
N LYS A 323 -9.31 -27.47 13.09
CA LYS A 323 -9.79 -27.13 14.44
C LYS A 323 -10.74 -25.94 14.40
N TRP A 324 -10.44 -24.91 13.60
CA TRP A 324 -11.33 -23.77 13.45
C TRP A 324 -12.66 -24.10 12.78
N LEU A 325 -12.67 -24.93 11.72
CA LEU A 325 -13.92 -25.40 11.10
C LEU A 325 -14.79 -26.11 12.15
N ASP A 326 -14.18 -27.05 12.90
CA ASP A 326 -14.86 -27.86 13.89
C ASP A 326 -15.41 -27.03 15.07
N THR A 327 -14.69 -26.00 15.52
CA THR A 327 -15.07 -25.28 16.75
C THR A 327 -15.88 -24.01 16.50
N VAL A 328 -15.66 -23.31 15.39
CA VAL A 328 -16.28 -22.00 15.13
C VAL A 328 -17.40 -22.10 14.11
N VAL A 329 -17.25 -22.93 13.06
CA VAL A 329 -18.29 -23.00 12.01
C VAL A 329 -19.36 -24.02 12.39
N SER A 330 -18.98 -25.21 12.86
CA SER A 330 -19.94 -26.25 13.28
C SER A 330 -20.74 -25.87 14.53
N ALA A 331 -20.33 -24.82 15.26
CA ALA A 331 -21.08 -24.27 16.39
C ALA A 331 -22.17 -23.26 15.97
N HIS A 332 -22.17 -22.82 14.70
CA HIS A 332 -23.11 -21.85 14.14
C HIS A 332 -24.11 -22.46 13.14
N GLN A 333 -24.00 -23.77 12.85
CA GLN A 333 -25.03 -24.58 12.18
C GLN A 333 -25.87 -25.31 13.23
#